data_AF-A0A939CVR0-F1
#
_entry.id   AF-A0A939CVR0-F1
#
_cell.length_a   1.000
_cell.length_b   1.000
_cell.length_c   1.000
_cell.angle_alpha   90.00
_cell.angle_beta   90.00
_cell.angle_gamma   90.00
#
_symmetry.space_group_name_H-M   'P 1'
#
loop_
_entity.id
_entity.type
_entity.pdbx_description
1 polymer ?
#
loop_
_entity_poly.entity_id
_entity_poly.type
_entity_poly.pdbx_seq_one_letter_code
_entity_poly.pdbx_strand_id
1 'polypeptide(L)' 'MLTSVEGTYRNARVELTEQPIDIDEGTRVIVIFMRSNEIDLASQGVNKAQAEILRSHLATFVDDWESQEMSIYDNYVP' A
#
# COMPACT_ATOMS: atom_id res chain seq x y z
N MET A 1 4.40 -21.26 -9.59
CA MET A 1 3.56 -20.24 -8.94
C MET A 1 4.47 -19.09 -8.53
N LEU A 2 4.03 -17.83 -8.63
CA LEU A 2 4.85 -16.70 -8.18
C LEU A 2 4.65 -16.53 -6.66
N THR A 3 5.73 -16.62 -5.88
CA THR A 3 5.70 -16.34 -4.44
C THR A 3 6.26 -14.95 -4.21
N SER A 4 5.48 -14.07 -3.59
CA SER A 4 5.90 -12.71 -3.22
C SER A 4 5.98 -12.62 -1.71
N VAL A 5 7.10 -12.10 -1.20
CA VAL A 5 7.34 -11.89 0.23
C VAL A 5 7.76 -10.44 0.43
N GLU A 6 7.14 -9.77 1.39
CA GLU A 6 7.49 -8.40 1.74
C GLU A 6 8.74 -8.35 2.63
N GLY A 7 9.34 -7.17 2.72
CA GLY A 7 10.53 -6.96 3.52
C GLY A 7 10.84 -5.49 3.70
N THR A 8 11.78 -5.20 4.59
CA THR A 8 12.29 -3.85 4.80
C THR A 8 13.70 -3.72 4.24
N TYR A 9 13.99 -2.60 3.56
CA TYR A 9 15.34 -2.29 3.12
C TYR A 9 16.06 -1.48 4.20
N ARG A 10 17.05 -2.09 4.85
CA ARG A 10 17.81 -1.49 5.95
C ARG A 10 19.27 -1.92 5.88
N ASN A 11 20.20 -0.99 6.15
CA ASN A 11 21.64 -1.26 6.15
C ASN A 11 22.15 -1.96 4.87
N ALA A 12 21.66 -1.51 3.71
CA ALA A 12 21.96 -2.10 2.40
C ALA A 12 21.57 -3.58 2.24
N ARG A 13 20.58 -4.05 3.01
CA ARG A 13 20.04 -5.41 2.95
C ARG A 13 18.52 -5.39 2.90
N VAL A 14 17.94 -6.39 2.25
CA VAL A 14 16.51 -6.69 2.31
C VAL A 14 16.29 -7.68 3.44
N GLU A 15 15.56 -7.26 4.47
CA GLU A 15 15.14 -8.11 5.58
C GLU A 15 13.70 -8.57 5.32
N LEU A 16 13.52 -9.84 4.95
CA LEU A 16 12.20 -10.40 4.67
C LEU A 16 11.36 -10.48 5.95
N THR A 17 10.06 -10.20 5.84
CA THR A 17 9.12 -10.30 6.97
C THR A 17 8.85 -11.75 7.36
N GLU A 18 8.94 -12.66 6.40
CA GLU A 18 8.82 -14.09 6.58
C GLU A 18 9.81 -14.85 5.69
N GLN A 19 10.11 -16.09 6.06
CA GLN A 19 10.95 -16.95 5.24
C GLN A 19 10.04 -17.68 4.23
N PRO A 20 10.24 -17.48 2.90
CA PRO A 20 9.49 -18.23 1.92
C PRO A 20 9.80 -19.72 2.05
N ILE A 21 8.75 -20.53 2.10
CA ILE A 21 8.83 -21.99 2.08
C ILE A 21 8.76 -22.51 0.64
N ASP A 22 9.32 -23.69 0.41
CA ASP A 22 9.21 -24.40 -0.88
C ASP A 22 9.87 -23.66 -2.07
N ILE A 23 11.05 -23.06 -1.83
CA ILE A 23 11.88 -22.45 -2.88
C ILE A 23 13.20 -23.21 -2.98
N ASP A 24 13.50 -23.74 -4.17
CA ASP A 24 14.74 -24.46 -4.44
C ASP A 24 15.98 -23.55 -4.38
N GLU A 25 17.10 -24.12 -3.94
CA GLU A 25 18.39 -23.44 -3.97
C GLU A 25 18.76 -23.00 -5.40
N GLY A 26 19.23 -21.76 -5.55
CA GLY A 26 19.58 -21.20 -6.85
C GLY A 26 18.39 -20.63 -7.65
N THR A 27 17.18 -20.64 -7.08
CA THR A 27 16.01 -19.99 -7.70
C THR A 27 16.27 -18.50 -7.95
N ARG A 28 16.01 -18.04 -9.17
CA ARG A 28 16.15 -16.63 -9.55
C ARG A 28 15.08 -15.78 -8.86
N VAL A 29 15.50 -14.69 -8.23
CA VAL A 29 14.62 -13.73 -7.55
C VAL A 29 14.54 -12.39 -8.27
N ILE A 30 13.43 -11.68 -8.09
CA ILE A 30 13.24 -10.27 -8.48
C ILE A 30 13.05 -9.48 -7.19
N VAL A 31 13.81 -8.41 -7.01
CA VAL A 31 13.68 -7.49 -5.87
C VAL A 31 13.12 -6.17 -6.37
N ILE A 32 12.01 -5.74 -5.78
CA ILE A 32 11.33 -4.49 -6.13
C ILE A 32 11.40 -3.55 -4.92
N PHE A 33 11.99 -2.37 -5.11
CA PHE A 33 12.06 -1.34 -4.07
C PHE A 33 10.89 -0.37 -4.21
N MET A 34 9.88 -0.54 -3.37
CA MET A 34 8.77 0.38 -3.26
C MET A 34 9.21 1.58 -2.41
N ARG A 35 9.21 2.77 -3.00
CA ARG A 35 9.31 4.01 -2.23
C ARG A 35 7.91 4.38 -1.77
N SER A 36 7.76 4.80 -0.52
CA SER A 36 6.59 5.58 -0.14
C SER A 36 6.64 6.85 -0.95
N ASN A 37 5.94 6.89 -2.07
CA ASN A 37 5.63 8.15 -2.71
C ASN A 37 4.64 8.82 -1.77
N GLU A 38 5.15 9.60 -0.81
CA GLU A 38 4.31 10.60 -0.17
C GLU A 38 3.69 11.41 -1.31
N ILE A 39 2.37 11.32 -1.41
CA ILE A 39 1.65 12.06 -2.43
C ILE A 39 1.77 13.53 -2.02
N ASP A 40 2.59 14.28 -2.76
CA ASP A 40 2.64 15.72 -2.60
C ASP A 40 1.33 16.31 -3.15
N LEU A 41 0.36 16.45 -2.25
CA LEU A 41 -0.94 17.04 -2.54
C LEU A 41 -0.81 18.45 -3.15
N ALA A 42 0.21 19.22 -2.75
CA ALA A 42 0.42 20.56 -3.28
C ALA A 42 0.84 20.51 -4.77
N SER A 43 1.70 19.56 -5.16
CA SER A 43 2.03 19.32 -6.58
C SER A 43 0.82 18.89 -7.42
N GLN A 44 -0.20 18.31 -6.79
CA GLN A 44 -1.46 17.90 -7.42
C GLN A 44 -2.52 19.02 -7.39
N GLY A 45 -2.15 20.24 -6.97
CA GLY A 45 -3.04 21.38 -6.91
C GLY A 45 -4.00 21.39 -5.72
N VAL A 46 -3.78 20.52 -4.74
CA VAL A 46 -4.58 20.44 -3.51
C VAL A 46 -3.80 21.11 -2.38
N ASN A 47 -4.21 22.32 -2.03
CA ASN A 47 -3.67 23.00 -0.86
C ASN A 47 -4.29 22.48 0.44
N LYS A 48 -3.72 22.86 1.57
CA LYS A 48 -4.15 22.40 2.90
C LYS A 48 -5.63 22.70 3.19
N ALA A 49 -6.12 23.88 2.84
CA ALA A 49 -7.52 24.25 3.06
C ALA A 49 -8.47 23.38 2.21
N GLN A 50 -8.11 23.10 0.96
CA GLN A 50 -8.87 22.19 0.10
C GLN A 50 -8.85 20.76 0.63
N ALA A 51 -7.70 20.30 1.15
CA ALA A 51 -7.58 18.98 1.77
C ALA A 51 -8.45 18.86 3.04
N GLU A 52 -8.51 19.92 3.86
CA GLU A 52 -9.36 19.97 5.07
C GLU A 52 -10.85 19.96 4.70
N ILE A 53 -11.27 20.73 3.69
CA ILE A 53 -12.65 20.71 3.19
C ILE A 53 -13.00 19.31 2.65
N LEU A 54 -12.12 18.73 1.84
CA LEU A 54 -12.34 17.38 1.30
C LEU A 54 -12.46 16.35 2.41
N ARG A 55 -11.57 16.38 3.41
CA ARG A 55 -11.66 15.51 4.59
C ARG A 55 -12.96 15.69 5.34
N SER A 56 -13.42 16.92 5.55
CA SER A 56 -14.69 17.19 6.22
C SER A 56 -15.88 16.64 5.46
N HIS A 57 -15.89 16.73 4.13
CA HIS A 57 -16.96 16.18 3.30
C HIS A 57 -16.94 14.64 3.28
N LEU A 58 -15.75 14.03 3.30
CA LEU A 58 -15.63 12.56 3.32
C LEU A 58 -15.93 11.97 4.70
N ALA A 59 -15.70 12.73 5.78
CA ALA A 59 -15.96 12.26 7.14
C ALA A 59 -17.43 11.86 7.36
N THR A 60 -18.39 12.46 6.64
CA THR A 60 -19.81 12.08 6.75
C THR A 60 -20.12 10.71 6.16
N PHE A 61 -19.21 10.15 5.36
CA PHE A 61 -19.35 8.83 4.73
C PHE A 61 -18.56 7.75 5.47
N VAL A 62 -17.85 8.09 6.55
CA VAL A 62 -17.01 7.13 7.29
C VAL A 62 -17.82 5.94 7.77
N ASP A 63 -18.96 6.16 8.41
CA ASP A 63 -19.75 5.06 8.98
C ASP A 63 -20.27 4.11 7.89
N ASP A 64 -20.65 4.64 6.73
CA ASP A 64 -21.08 3.85 5.57
C ASP A 64 -19.89 3.12 4.92
N TRP A 65 -18.73 3.77 4.84
CA TRP A 65 -17.51 3.22 4.24
C TRP A 65 -16.88 2.10 5.09
N GLU A 66 -16.96 2.24 6.42
CA GLU A 66 -16.47 1.24 7.38
C GLU A 66 -17.47 0.08 7.61
N SER A 67 -18.62 0.11 6.91
CA SER A 67 -19.60 -0.99 6.97
C SER A 67 -19.02 -2.29 6.39
N GLN A 68 -19.50 -3.43 6.91
CA GLN A 68 -19.05 -4.75 6.46
C GLN A 68 -19.29 -4.95 4.95
N GLU A 69 -20.35 -4.35 4.43
CA GLU A 69 -20.75 -4.39 3.03
C GLU A 69 -19.74 -3.73 2.09
N MET A 70 -19.01 -2.71 2.57
CA MET A 70 -18.02 -1.99 1.77
C MET A 70 -16.68 -2.72 1.64
N SER A 71 -16.42 -3.75 2.47
CA SER A 71 -15.21 -4.60 2.37
C SER A 71 -15.05 -5.30 1.01
N ILE A 72 -16.11 -5.35 0.19
CA ILE A 72 -16.04 -5.85 -1.19
C ILE A 72 -15.08 -5.03 -2.07
N TYR A 73 -14.86 -3.76 -1.73
CA TYR A 73 -13.99 -2.87 -2.50
C TYR A 73 -12.51 -3.03 -2.16
N ASP A 74 -12.16 -3.65 -1.03
CA ASP A 74 -10.77 -3.83 -0.59
C ASP A 74 -9.95 -4.69 -1.55
N ASN A 75 -10.63 -5.61 -2.26
CA ASN A 75 -10.02 -6.55 -3.20
C ASN A 75 -10.56 -6.38 -4.62
N TYR A 76 -11.11 -5.20 -4.94
CA TYR A 76 -11.68 -4.94 -6.26
C TYR A 76 -10.56 -4.86 -7.32
N VAL A 77 -10.57 -5.81 -8.26
CA VAL A 77 -9.68 -5.84 -9.42
C VAL A 77 -10.53 -5.59 -10.68
N PRO A 78 -10.21 -4.58 -11.52
CA PRO A 78 -10.94 -4.26 -12.75
C PRO A 78 -10.92 -5.38 -13.80
#